data_AF-A0A2D7ME07-F1
#
_entry.id   AF-A0A2D7ME07-F1
#
_cell.length_a   1.000
_cell.length_b   1.000
_cell.length_c   1.000
_cell.angle_alpha   90.00
_cell.angle_beta   90.00
_cell.angle_gamma   90.00
#
_symmetry.space_group_name_H-M   'P 1'
#
loop_
_entity.id
_entity.type
_entity.pdbx_description
1 polymer ?
#
loop_
_entity_poly.entity_id
_entity_poly.type
_entity_poly.pdbx_seq_one_letter_code
_entity_poly.pdbx_strand_id
1 'polypeptide(L)' 'MRLFLVASIILLSSKCGPDEPYYGCVLDPQSEITCTTEYDPVCGCNNVTYANSCSAEAAGMWNYVGGACENGN' A
#
# COMPACT_ATOMS: atom_id res chain seq x y z
N MET A 1 2.43 -12.09 -49.90
CA MET A 1 3.09 -13.08 -49.02
C MET A 1 3.75 -12.30 -47.89
N ARG A 2 2.93 -11.85 -46.94
CA ARG A 2 2.89 -12.40 -45.57
C ARG A 2 4.20 -12.07 -44.83
N LEU A 3 4.31 -10.86 -44.29
CA LEU A 3 3.82 -10.52 -42.94
C LEU A 3 4.61 -11.25 -41.84
N PHE A 4 5.94 -11.22 -41.82
CA PHE A 4 6.68 -11.88 -40.71
C PHE A 4 8.00 -11.25 -40.24
N LEU A 5 8.66 -10.35 -40.98
CA LEU A 5 10.01 -9.93 -40.58
C LEU A 5 10.10 -8.66 -39.71
N VAL A 6 9.09 -7.79 -39.72
CA VAL A 6 9.12 -6.54 -38.94
C VAL A 6 8.32 -6.61 -37.63
N ALA A 7 7.64 -7.72 -37.34
CA ALA A 7 6.73 -7.85 -36.20
C ALA A 7 7.28 -8.64 -35.00
N SER A 8 8.40 -9.37 -35.15
CA SER A 8 8.80 -10.38 -34.15
C SER A 8 9.92 -9.96 -33.20
N ILE A 9 10.68 -8.88 -33.47
CA ILE A 9 11.74 -8.42 -32.55
C ILE A 9 11.19 -7.38 -31.54
N ILE A 10 9.96 -6.90 -31.74
CA ILE A 10 9.31 -5.90 -30.88
C ILE A 10 8.56 -6.56 -29.69
N LEU A 11 8.58 -7.90 -29.54
CA LEU A 11 7.75 -8.63 -28.55
C LEU A 11 8.51 -9.40 -27.44
N LEU A 12 9.83 -9.27 -27.28
CA LEU A 12 10.54 -9.79 -26.10
C LEU A 12 11.61 -8.75 -25.70
N SER A 13 11.52 -7.98 -24.63
CA SER A 13 10.69 -8.05 -23.44
C SER A 13 10.73 -6.68 -22.78
N SER A 14 9.76 -5.83 -23.05
CA SER A 14 9.45 -4.69 -22.20
C SER A 14 8.86 -5.22 -20.89
N LYS A 15 9.71 -5.71 -19.99
CA LYS A 15 9.35 -5.73 -18.57
C LYS A 15 9.53 -4.31 -18.04
N CYS A 16 8.58 -3.44 -18.39
CA CYS A 16 8.36 -2.19 -17.69
C CYS A 16 7.13 -2.42 -16.81
N GLY A 17 7.40 -2.81 -15.58
CA GLY A 17 6.44 -2.88 -14.48
C GLY A 17 7.28 -2.85 -13.21
N PRO A 18 6.90 -2.08 -12.18
CA PRO A 18 7.60 -2.16 -10.93
C PRO A 18 7.58 -3.62 -10.48
N ASP A 19 8.74 -4.18 -10.19
CA ASP A 19 8.90 -5.35 -9.36
C ASP A 19 8.34 -5.02 -7.97
N GLU A 20 7.01 -5.00 -7.85
CA GLU A 20 6.30 -4.71 -6.62
C GLU A 20 6.75 -5.71 -5.55
N PRO A 21 7.49 -5.27 -4.52
CA PRO A 21 7.70 -6.09 -3.36
C PRO A 21 6.35 -6.09 -2.65
N TYR A 22 5.61 -7.17 -2.81
CA TYR A 22 4.41 -7.49 -2.02
C TYR A 22 4.81 -7.56 -0.53
N TYR A 23 4.89 -6.41 0.12
CA TYR A 23 4.92 -6.27 1.57
C TYR A 23 3.46 -6.30 2.01
N GLY A 24 3.11 -7.22 2.92
CA GLY A 24 1.74 -7.71 3.18
C GLY A 24 0.69 -6.70 3.68
N CYS A 25 0.96 -5.41 3.54
CA CYS A 25 0.23 -4.26 4.07
C CYS A 25 0.58 -3.03 3.23
N VAL A 26 -0.17 -2.77 2.16
CA VAL A 26 0.12 -1.65 1.25
C VAL A 26 0.09 -0.33 2.03
N LEU A 27 1.22 0.37 2.02
CA LEU A 27 1.34 1.76 2.41
C LEU A 27 1.24 2.58 1.13
N ASP A 28 0.13 3.28 0.92
CA ASP A 28 0.01 4.26 -0.18
C ASP A 28 0.86 5.49 0.18
N PRO A 29 1.64 6.09 -0.75
CA PRO A 29 2.33 7.35 -0.52
C PRO A 29 1.46 8.37 0.19
N GLN A 30 2.00 8.90 1.30
CA GLN A 30 1.30 9.78 2.25
C GLN A 30 0.55 10.89 1.52
N SER A 31 -0.75 10.97 1.79
CA SER A 31 -1.58 12.11 1.42
C SER A 31 -1.54 13.14 2.54
N GLU A 32 -1.55 14.43 2.21
CA GLU A 32 -1.60 15.49 3.22
C GLU A 32 -3.00 15.55 3.85
N ILE A 33 -3.22 14.72 4.87
CA ILE A 33 -4.47 14.64 5.63
C ILE A 33 -4.31 15.41 6.94
N THR A 34 -5.29 16.28 7.26
CA THR A 34 -5.42 16.90 8.58
C THR A 34 -6.41 16.11 9.42
N CYS A 35 -5.96 15.58 10.55
CA CYS A 35 -6.77 14.74 11.44
C CYS A 35 -7.19 15.46 12.72
N THR A 36 -8.30 15.03 13.30
CA THR A 36 -8.67 15.41 14.68
C THR A 36 -7.75 14.72 15.67
N THR A 37 -7.70 15.24 16.91
CA THR A 37 -6.94 14.64 18.01
C THR A 37 -7.79 13.66 18.83
N GLU A 38 -8.89 13.16 18.28
CA GLU A 38 -9.73 12.16 18.92
C GLU A 38 -8.97 10.83 19.01
N TYR A 39 -9.10 10.14 20.15
CA TYR A 39 -8.47 8.84 20.36
C TYR A 39 -9.49 7.73 20.15
N ASP A 40 -9.41 7.07 19.00
CA ASP A 40 -10.22 5.93 18.59
C ASP A 40 -9.32 4.91 17.88
N PRO A 41 -8.50 4.15 18.63
CA PRO A 41 -7.32 3.50 18.09
C PRO A 41 -7.66 2.43 17.04
N VAL A 42 -6.77 2.30 16.05
CA VAL A 42 -6.84 1.24 15.05
C VAL A 42 -5.50 0.50 14.96
N CYS A 43 -5.56 -0.81 14.72
CA CYS A 43 -4.39 -1.66 14.54
C CYS A 43 -4.15 -1.85 13.05
N GLY A 44 -3.08 -1.26 12.56
CA GLY A 44 -2.58 -1.49 11.21
C GLY A 44 -2.13 -2.93 11.02
N CYS A 45 -2.23 -3.45 9.80
CA CYS A 45 -1.74 -4.81 9.53
C CYS A 45 -0.20 -4.92 9.61
N ASN A 46 0.52 -3.78 9.63
CA ASN A 46 1.94 -3.69 10.00
C ASN A 46 2.17 -3.84 11.52
N ASN A 47 1.12 -4.12 12.28
CA ASN A 47 1.10 -4.25 13.72
C ASN A 47 1.52 -2.95 14.46
N VAL A 48 1.19 -1.80 13.86
CA VAL A 48 1.32 -0.48 14.47
C VAL A 48 -0.05 0.04 14.88
N THR A 49 -0.16 0.52 16.12
CA THR A 49 -1.37 1.19 16.60
C THR A 49 -1.34 2.65 16.18
N TYR A 50 -2.39 3.10 15.50
CA TYR A 50 -2.63 4.49 15.14
C TYR A 50 -3.66 5.10 16.09
N ALA A 51 -3.54 6.42 16.36
CA ALA A 51 -4.39 7.10 17.35
C ALA A 51 -5.88 7.12 16.93
N ASN A 52 -6.12 7.17 15.63
CA ASN A 52 -7.41 7.03 14.97
C ASN A 52 -7.27 6.57 13.52
N SER A 53 -8.38 6.21 12.88
CA SER A 53 -8.46 5.84 11.46
C SER A 53 -7.82 6.90 10.54
N CYS A 54 -8.13 8.18 10.76
CA CYS A 54 -7.55 9.28 9.98
C CYS A 54 -6.02 9.29 10.05
N SER A 55 -5.44 9.09 11.24
CA SER A 55 -3.98 9.05 11.42
C SER A 55 -3.34 7.83 10.75
N ALA A 56 -4.06 6.70 10.63
CA ALA A 56 -3.62 5.55 9.85
C ALA A 56 -3.58 5.90 8.35
N GLU A 57 -4.66 6.49 7.83
CA GLU A 57 -4.76 6.89 6.42
C GLU A 57 -3.75 7.97 6.04
N ALA A 58 -3.49 8.93 6.95
CA ALA A 58 -2.47 9.97 6.77
C ALA A 58 -1.06 9.35 6.64
N ALA A 59 -0.83 8.23 7.33
CA ALA A 59 0.40 7.45 7.23
C ALA A 59 0.40 6.47 6.03
N GLY A 60 -0.62 6.50 5.18
CA GLY A 60 -0.77 5.61 4.03
C GLY A 60 -1.33 4.22 4.37
N MET A 61 -1.75 3.99 5.61
CA MET A 61 -2.28 2.71 6.08
C MET A 61 -3.79 2.65 5.89
N TRP A 62 -4.23 1.91 4.86
CA TRP A 62 -5.64 1.66 4.58
C TRP A 62 -6.15 0.32 5.11
N ASN A 63 -5.24 -0.60 5.46
CA ASN A 63 -5.58 -1.91 5.99
C ASN A 63 -5.35 -1.94 7.50
N TYR A 64 -6.42 -1.69 8.25
CA TYR A 64 -6.43 -1.67 9.71
C TYR A 64 -7.74 -2.24 10.27
N VAL A 65 -7.70 -2.67 11.52
CA VAL A 65 -8.87 -3.11 12.30
C VAL A 65 -9.09 -2.18 13.49
N GLY A 66 -10.34 -2.07 13.96
CA GLY A 66 -10.65 -1.27 15.14
C GLY A 66 -10.02 -1.84 16.42
N GLY A 67 -9.54 -0.96 17.29
CA GLY A 67 -8.81 -1.29 18.51
C GLY A 67 -7.29 -1.18 18.35
N ALA A 68 -6.59 -1.04 19.47
CA ALA A 68 -5.12 -1.10 19.48
C ALA A 68 -4.63 -2.52 19.17
N CYS A 69 -3.41 -2.64 18.62
CA CYS A 69 -2.81 -3.95 18.38
C CYS A 69 -2.58 -4.72 19.69
N GLU A 70 -2.82 -6.03 19.67
CA GLU A 70 -2.72 -6.91 20.84
C GLU A 70 -1.27 -7.13 21.32
N ASN A 71 -0.27 -6.73 20.54
CA ASN A 71 1.14 -6.86 20.89
C ASN A 71 1.57 -5.79 21.92
N GLY A 72 1.03 -5.95 23.13
CA GLY A 72 1.61 -5.46 24.36
C GLY A 72 1.97 -6.66 25.24
N ASN A 73 3.10 -7.32 24.95
CA ASN A 73 3.92 -8.14 25.86
C ASN A 73 5.32 -8.36 25.26
#